data_AF-A0A958TA01-F1
#
_entry.id   AF-A0A958TA01-F1
#
_cell.length_a   1.000
_cell.length_b   1.000
_cell.length_c   1.000
_cell.angle_alpha   90.00
_cell.angle_beta   90.00
_cell.angle_gamma   90.00
#
_symmetry.space_group_name_H-M   'P 1'
#
loop_
_entity.id
_entity.type
_entity.pdbx_description
1 polymer ?
#
loop_
_entity_poly.entity_id
_entity_poly.type
_entity_poly.pdbx_seq_one_letter_code
_entity_poly.pdbx_strand_id
1 'polypeptide(L)'
;MDPIIIGVVGAVVGLIIGYIVAKVIEKNNASKLVKQAKSEADNLLKEAKSEGESIKKDKILQAKEKFIELKAEHEKVILSRDKKMAEAEKRTRDKESQVSSELAKSKKLNSELEEKLKDYDHRVQIMEKKQEELDRLHKSQIEQLEVISSLSAEEAKEQLVESLRGEAKNEAMSFVQNAMEEAKLTAEQEAKKVVINTIQRIGTEEAIDNCVSVFNIESDDVKGRIIGREGRNIRAIEAATGVEIIVDDTPEAIILSCFDSVRREVA
;
A
#
# COMPACT_ATOMS: atom_id res chain seq x y z
N MET A 1 -62.09 127.94 77.28
CA MET A 1 -61.02 127.25 78.02
C MET A 1 -60.00 126.75 77.02
N ASP A 2 -58.72 126.93 77.31
CA ASP A 2 -57.67 127.34 76.35
C ASP A 2 -57.36 126.41 75.17
N PRO A 3 -57.06 126.95 73.97
CA PRO A 3 -56.68 126.19 72.77
C PRO A 3 -55.44 125.30 72.95
N ILE A 4 -54.62 125.56 73.98
CA ILE A 4 -53.41 124.79 74.30
C ILE A 4 -53.76 123.39 74.87
N ILE A 5 -54.82 123.26 75.67
CA ILE A 5 -55.20 121.97 76.30
C ILE A 5 -55.75 120.99 75.25
N ILE A 6 -56.51 121.50 74.26
CA ILE A 6 -57.05 120.70 73.16
C ILE A 6 -55.92 120.15 72.26
N GLY A 7 -54.86 120.95 72.05
CA GLY A 7 -53.68 120.52 71.28
C GLY A 7 -52.88 119.39 71.96
N VAL A 8 -52.70 119.46 73.29
CA VAL A 8 -51.98 118.43 74.04
C VAL A 8 -52.76 117.12 74.11
N VAL A 9 -54.08 117.18 74.33
CA VAL A 9 -54.94 115.98 74.32
C VAL A 9 -54.97 115.35 72.93
N GLY A 10 -55.04 116.16 71.86
CA GLY A 10 -54.94 115.67 70.48
C GLY A 10 -53.61 114.98 70.16
N ALA A 11 -52.49 115.50 70.66
CA ALA A 11 -51.17 114.90 70.47
C ALA A 11 -51.00 113.56 71.21
N VAL A 12 -51.51 113.45 72.45
CA VAL A 12 -51.47 112.21 73.23
C VAL A 12 -52.36 111.14 72.61
N VAL A 13 -53.57 111.51 72.17
CA VAL A 13 -54.48 110.59 71.46
C VAL A 13 -53.88 110.15 70.12
N GLY A 14 -53.23 111.06 69.37
CA GLY A 14 -52.51 110.75 68.14
C GLY A 14 -51.34 109.78 68.35
N LEU A 15 -50.56 109.93 69.43
CA LEU A 15 -49.47 109.01 69.78
C LEU A 15 -49.99 107.63 70.20
N ILE A 16 -51.07 107.57 70.96
CA ILE A 16 -51.69 106.29 71.36
C ILE A 16 -52.26 105.57 70.14
N ILE A 17 -52.98 106.26 69.27
CA ILE A 17 -53.51 105.70 68.03
C ILE A 17 -52.36 105.28 67.10
N GLY A 18 -51.33 106.11 66.95
CA GLY A 18 -50.14 105.80 66.16
C GLY A 18 -49.40 104.57 66.66
N TYR A 19 -49.22 104.42 67.99
CA TYR A 19 -48.61 103.24 68.60
C TYR A 19 -49.45 101.98 68.43
N ILE A 20 -50.77 102.07 68.57
CA ILE A 20 -51.69 100.95 68.33
C ILE A 20 -51.64 100.52 66.86
N VAL A 21 -51.70 101.47 65.92
CA VAL A 21 -51.63 101.19 64.48
C VAL A 21 -50.27 100.59 64.10
N ALA A 22 -49.16 101.13 64.60
CA ALA A 22 -47.82 100.59 64.38
C ALA A 22 -47.69 99.15 64.90
N LYS A 23 -48.18 98.88 66.12
CA LYS A 23 -48.13 97.55 66.73
C LYS A 23 -49.03 96.54 66.01
N VAL A 24 -50.17 96.99 65.45
CA VAL A 24 -51.04 96.16 64.61
C VAL A 24 -50.38 95.83 63.27
N ILE A 25 -49.73 96.78 62.62
CA ILE A 25 -48.99 96.57 61.36
C ILE A 25 -47.79 95.65 61.58
N GLU A 26 -47.02 95.86 62.66
CA GLU A 26 -45.87 95.04 63.02
C GLU A 26 -46.28 93.59 63.33
N LYS A 27 -47.37 93.39 64.09
CA LYS A 27 -47.95 92.06 64.35
C LYS A 27 -48.49 91.40 63.08
N ASN A 28 -49.06 92.18 62.15
CA ASN A 28 -49.54 91.65 60.87
C ASN A 28 -48.38 91.25 59.94
N ASN A 29 -47.31 92.03 59.89
CA ASN A 29 -46.13 91.71 59.09
C ASN A 29 -45.35 90.53 59.70
N ALA A 30 -45.17 90.49 61.01
CA ALA A 30 -44.57 89.36 61.71
C ALA A 30 -45.40 88.08 61.52
N SER A 31 -46.74 88.16 61.61
CA SER A 31 -47.60 86.99 61.37
C SER A 31 -47.61 86.54 59.91
N LYS A 32 -47.55 87.47 58.94
CA LYS A 32 -47.37 87.14 57.52
C LYS A 32 -46.02 86.47 57.25
N LEU A 33 -44.94 86.98 57.83
CA LEU A 33 -43.59 86.42 57.67
C LEU A 33 -43.49 85.01 58.27
N VAL A 34 -44.06 84.80 59.46
CA VAL A 34 -44.17 83.47 60.08
C VAL A 34 -45.04 82.53 59.25
N LYS A 35 -46.14 83.03 58.66
CA LYS A 35 -47.01 82.22 57.80
C LYS A 35 -46.34 81.85 56.47
N GLN A 36 -45.57 82.77 55.88
CA GLN A 36 -44.76 82.51 54.69
C GLN A 36 -43.64 81.52 54.97
N ALA A 37 -42.85 81.72 56.04
CA ALA A 37 -41.81 80.80 56.45
C ALA A 37 -42.36 79.39 56.75
N LYS A 38 -43.55 79.31 57.37
CA LYS A 38 -44.23 78.03 57.60
C LYS A 38 -44.70 77.38 56.29
N SER A 39 -45.25 78.16 55.36
CA SER A 39 -45.66 77.66 54.04
C SER A 39 -44.47 77.21 53.18
N GLU A 40 -43.34 77.91 53.25
CA GLU A 40 -42.10 77.53 52.57
C GLU A 40 -41.51 76.26 53.19
N ALA A 41 -41.50 76.15 54.52
CA ALA A 41 -41.09 74.93 55.21
C ALA A 41 -41.99 73.73 54.87
N ASP A 42 -43.31 73.93 54.81
CA ASP A 42 -44.27 72.89 54.41
C ASP A 42 -44.08 72.48 52.94
N ASN A 43 -43.81 73.43 52.04
CA ASN A 43 -43.51 73.16 50.64
C ASN A 43 -42.18 72.41 50.49
N LEU A 44 -41.13 72.83 51.19
CA LEU A 44 -39.83 72.16 51.19
C LEU A 44 -39.93 70.73 51.73
N LEU A 45 -40.71 70.52 52.81
CA LEU A 45 -40.98 69.18 53.34
C LEU A 45 -41.76 68.32 52.35
N LYS A 46 -42.70 68.91 51.60
CA LYS A 46 -43.47 68.19 50.58
C LYS A 46 -42.60 67.81 49.39
N GLU A 47 -41.73 68.73 48.95
CA GLU A 47 -40.77 68.51 47.87
C GLU A 47 -39.74 67.45 48.25
N ALA A 48 -39.12 67.55 49.43
CA ALA A 48 -38.20 66.55 49.96
C ALA A 48 -38.84 65.16 50.13
N LYS A 49 -40.13 65.10 50.53
CA LYS A 49 -40.88 63.83 50.57
C LYS A 49 -41.13 63.27 49.17
N SER A 50 -41.51 64.12 48.22
CA SER A 50 -41.75 63.71 46.82
C SER A 50 -40.47 63.22 46.15
N GLU A 51 -39.37 63.94 46.30
CA GLU A 51 -38.05 63.53 45.81
C GLU A 51 -37.58 62.25 46.48
N GLY A 52 -37.75 62.11 47.80
CA GLY A 52 -37.43 60.88 48.53
C GLY A 52 -38.24 59.67 48.05
N GLU A 53 -39.54 59.86 47.78
CA GLU A 53 -40.38 58.82 47.16
C GLU A 53 -39.95 58.48 45.74
N SER A 54 -39.54 59.46 44.94
CA SER A 54 -39.03 59.25 43.58
C SER A 54 -37.73 58.47 43.61
N ILE A 55 -36.76 58.88 44.44
CA ILE A 55 -35.48 58.18 44.61
C ILE A 55 -35.71 56.74 45.08
N LYS A 56 -36.63 56.53 46.03
CA LYS A 56 -36.99 55.18 46.49
C LYS A 56 -37.56 54.34 45.35
N LYS A 57 -38.48 54.89 44.56
CA LYS A 57 -39.05 54.18 43.39
C LYS A 57 -37.98 53.87 42.35
N ASP A 58 -37.11 54.82 42.02
CA ASP A 58 -36.01 54.62 41.06
C ASP A 58 -35.02 53.57 41.53
N LYS A 59 -34.65 53.57 42.82
CA LYS A 59 -33.78 52.53 43.39
C LYS A 59 -34.43 51.17 43.40
N ILE A 60 -35.74 51.08 43.67
CA ILE A 60 -36.48 49.83 43.58
C ILE A 60 -36.55 49.33 42.14
N LEU A 61 -36.75 50.23 41.16
CA LEU A 61 -36.75 49.89 39.74
C LEU A 61 -35.38 49.40 39.28
N GLN A 62 -34.29 50.12 39.60
CA GLN A 62 -32.92 49.68 39.31
C GLN A 62 -32.61 48.31 39.94
N ALA A 63 -33.05 48.07 41.18
CA ALA A 63 -32.88 46.77 41.83
C ALA A 63 -33.68 45.67 41.12
N LYS A 64 -34.91 45.96 40.67
CA LYS A 64 -35.72 45.03 39.88
C LYS A 64 -35.10 44.73 38.52
N GLU A 65 -34.60 45.73 37.82
CA GLU A 65 -33.90 45.55 36.54
C GLU A 65 -32.67 44.68 36.70
N LYS A 66 -31.80 44.99 37.66
CA LYS A 66 -30.62 44.15 37.96
C LYS A 66 -31.01 42.74 38.38
N PHE A 67 -32.10 42.58 39.14
CA PHE A 67 -32.58 41.26 39.52
C PHE A 67 -33.05 40.45 38.30
N ILE A 68 -33.78 41.07 37.38
CA ILE A 68 -34.24 40.42 36.14
C ILE A 68 -33.05 40.05 35.26
N GLU A 69 -32.07 40.95 35.13
CA GLU A 69 -30.84 40.72 34.36
C GLU A 69 -30.04 39.55 34.93
N LEU A 70 -29.73 39.57 36.24
CA LEU A 70 -29.02 38.49 36.93
C LEU A 70 -29.77 37.16 36.84
N LYS A 71 -31.11 37.19 36.96
CA LYS A 71 -31.93 36.00 36.82
C LYS A 71 -31.85 35.43 35.40
N ALA A 72 -31.92 36.27 34.38
CA ALA A 72 -31.82 35.85 32.98
C ALA A 72 -30.42 35.30 32.65
N GLU A 73 -29.35 35.90 33.19
CA GLU A 73 -27.99 35.38 33.05
C GLU A 73 -27.84 34.02 33.73
N HIS A 74 -28.33 33.87 34.96
CA HIS A 74 -28.29 32.61 35.69
C HIS A 74 -29.09 31.51 34.99
N GLU A 75 -30.26 31.83 34.42
CA GLU A 75 -31.07 30.89 33.65
C GLU A 75 -30.33 30.42 32.38
N LYS A 76 -29.65 31.32 31.67
CA LYS A 76 -28.77 30.94 30.54
C LYS A 76 -27.64 30.02 30.98
N VAL A 77 -26.99 30.30 32.12
CA VAL A 77 -25.92 29.46 32.65
C VAL A 77 -26.44 28.08 33.02
N ILE A 78 -27.58 27.99 33.71
CA ILE A 78 -28.24 26.71 34.03
C ILE A 78 -28.53 25.93 32.75
N LEU A 79 -29.20 26.54 31.78
CA LEU A 79 -29.53 25.87 30.51
C LEU A 79 -28.28 25.35 29.79
N SER A 80 -27.20 26.14 29.79
CA SER A 80 -25.93 25.72 29.19
C SER A 80 -25.28 24.55 29.95
N ARG A 81 -25.40 24.52 31.28
CA ARG A 81 -24.91 23.43 32.12
C ARG A 81 -25.73 22.17 31.93
N ASP A 82 -27.06 22.28 31.93
CA ASP A 82 -27.97 21.16 31.74
C ASP A 82 -27.76 20.53 30.38
N LYS A 83 -27.55 21.34 29.32
CA LYS A 83 -27.21 20.83 27.99
C LYS A 83 -25.89 20.06 27.99
N LYS A 84 -24.83 20.63 28.58
CA LYS A 84 -23.52 19.95 28.68
C LYS A 84 -23.61 18.66 29.50
N MET A 85 -24.41 18.67 30.56
CA MET A 85 -24.63 17.51 31.42
C MET A 85 -25.38 16.41 30.69
N ALA A 86 -26.45 16.76 29.95
CA ALA A 86 -27.21 15.81 29.13
C ALA A 86 -26.35 15.22 27.99
N GLU A 87 -25.51 16.02 27.34
CA GLU A 87 -24.56 15.54 26.32
C GLU A 87 -23.51 14.60 26.92
N ALA A 88 -22.96 14.93 28.09
CA ALA A 88 -22.02 14.09 28.80
C ALA A 88 -22.66 12.77 29.25
N GLU A 89 -23.87 12.81 29.81
CA GLU A 89 -24.64 11.64 30.24
C GLU A 89 -24.94 10.73 29.06
N LYS A 90 -25.41 11.29 27.93
CA LYS A 90 -25.62 10.53 26.70
C LYS A 90 -24.34 9.83 26.24
N ARG A 91 -23.21 10.55 26.19
CA ARG A 91 -21.92 9.98 25.77
C ARG A 91 -21.45 8.88 26.72
N THR A 92 -21.67 9.04 28.03
CA THR A 92 -21.33 8.02 29.03
C THR A 92 -22.22 6.79 28.84
N ARG A 93 -23.53 6.96 28.67
CA ARG A 93 -24.47 5.87 28.43
C ARG A 93 -24.17 5.10 27.14
N ASP A 94 -23.82 5.80 26.07
CA ASP A 94 -23.44 5.18 24.80
C ASP A 94 -22.16 4.35 24.97
N LYS A 95 -21.16 4.88 25.69
CA LYS A 95 -19.92 4.14 26.02
C LYS A 95 -20.19 2.93 26.91
N GLU A 96 -21.02 3.07 27.95
CA GLU A 96 -21.39 1.95 28.82
C GLU A 96 -22.10 0.84 28.04
N SER A 97 -22.99 1.21 27.12
CA SER A 97 -23.67 0.26 26.24
C SER A 97 -22.68 -0.47 25.31
N GLN A 98 -21.73 0.26 24.72
CA GLN A 98 -20.67 -0.32 23.89
C GLN A 98 -19.79 -1.29 24.68
N VAL A 99 -19.29 -0.85 25.85
CA VAL A 99 -18.45 -1.68 26.73
C VAL A 99 -19.21 -2.92 27.20
N SER A 100 -20.48 -2.78 27.56
CA SER A 100 -21.31 -3.93 27.96
C SER A 100 -21.51 -4.92 26.80
N SER A 101 -21.67 -4.44 25.56
CA SER A 101 -21.78 -5.28 24.38
C SER A 101 -20.48 -6.02 24.07
N GLU A 102 -19.34 -5.32 24.14
CA GLU A 102 -18.02 -5.93 23.96
C GLU A 102 -17.70 -6.94 25.04
N LEU A 103 -18.03 -6.65 26.30
CA LEU A 103 -17.85 -7.58 27.42
C LEU A 103 -18.67 -8.85 27.22
N ALA A 104 -19.93 -8.73 26.77
CA ALA A 104 -20.78 -9.88 26.48
C ALA A 104 -20.20 -10.74 25.32
N LYS A 105 -19.72 -10.10 24.25
CA LYS A 105 -19.05 -10.79 23.13
C LYS A 105 -17.78 -11.49 23.59
N SER A 106 -16.94 -10.81 24.37
CA SER A 106 -15.68 -11.36 24.90
C SER A 106 -15.94 -12.57 25.80
N LYS A 107 -16.93 -12.48 26.71
CA LYS A 107 -17.33 -13.60 27.57
C LYS A 107 -17.82 -14.80 26.74
N LYS A 108 -18.61 -14.56 25.69
CA LYS A 108 -19.07 -15.63 24.80
C LYS A 108 -17.89 -16.28 24.06
N LEU A 109 -17.00 -15.48 23.49
CA LEU A 109 -15.82 -15.97 22.78
C LEU A 109 -14.88 -16.77 23.69
N ASN A 110 -14.67 -16.33 24.93
CA ASN A 110 -13.89 -17.07 25.92
C ASN A 110 -14.54 -18.42 26.25
N SER A 111 -15.86 -18.46 26.43
CA SER A 111 -16.58 -19.72 26.67
C SER A 111 -16.45 -20.69 25.48
N GLU A 112 -16.58 -20.19 24.25
CA GLU A 112 -16.40 -20.99 23.03
C GLU A 112 -14.96 -21.48 22.89
N LEU A 113 -13.98 -20.65 23.27
CA LEU A 113 -12.56 -21.01 23.25
C LEU A 113 -12.24 -22.09 24.29
N GLU A 114 -12.76 -21.97 25.51
CA GLU A 114 -12.61 -22.99 26.55
C GLU A 114 -13.21 -24.34 26.14
N GLU A 115 -14.37 -24.33 25.49
CA GLU A 115 -15.01 -25.54 24.97
C GLU A 115 -14.14 -26.18 23.87
N LYS A 116 -13.63 -25.38 22.93
CA LYS A 116 -12.72 -25.86 21.88
C LYS A 116 -11.41 -26.40 22.44
N LEU A 117 -10.85 -25.77 23.48
CA LEU A 117 -9.64 -26.26 24.12
C LEU A 117 -9.87 -27.62 24.78
N LYS A 118 -11.02 -27.82 25.43
CA LYS A 118 -11.40 -29.12 26.00
C LYS A 118 -11.60 -30.19 24.92
N ASP A 119 -12.27 -29.86 23.82
CA ASP A 119 -12.42 -30.79 22.68
C ASP A 119 -11.06 -31.15 22.07
N TYR A 120 -10.18 -30.17 21.92
CA TYR A 120 -8.84 -30.39 21.39
C TYR A 120 -7.99 -31.28 22.31
N ASP A 121 -7.99 -31.02 23.61
CA ASP A 121 -7.28 -31.84 24.60
C ASP A 121 -7.79 -33.29 24.59
N HIS A 122 -9.10 -33.48 24.51
CA HIS A 122 -9.71 -34.80 24.39
C HIS A 122 -9.28 -35.52 23.10
N ARG A 123 -9.22 -34.81 21.96
CA ARG A 123 -8.72 -35.38 20.69
C ARG A 123 -7.25 -35.78 20.79
N VAL A 124 -6.42 -34.94 21.41
CA VAL A 124 -5.00 -35.24 21.62
C VAL A 124 -4.85 -36.52 22.44
N GLN A 125 -5.57 -36.65 23.56
CA GLN A 125 -5.54 -37.86 24.39
C GLN A 125 -5.99 -39.12 23.61
N ILE A 126 -7.01 -39.00 22.74
CA ILE A 126 -7.42 -40.11 21.88
C ILE A 126 -6.32 -40.47 20.87
N MET A 127 -5.68 -39.47 20.25
CA MET A 127 -4.61 -39.72 19.29
C MET A 127 -3.40 -40.35 19.95
N GLU A 128 -3.01 -39.90 21.14
CA GLU A 128 -1.91 -40.50 21.92
C GLU A 128 -2.20 -41.96 22.26
N LYS A 129 -3.42 -42.29 22.72
CA LYS A 129 -3.82 -43.68 22.96
C LYS A 129 -3.77 -44.54 21.70
N LYS A 130 -4.25 -44.00 20.57
CA LYS A 130 -4.18 -44.71 19.29
C LYS A 130 -2.74 -44.91 18.83
N GLN A 131 -1.87 -43.93 19.03
CA GLN A 131 -0.45 -44.05 18.68
C GLN A 131 0.21 -45.14 19.53
N GLU A 132 -0.05 -45.17 20.83
CA GLU A 132 0.47 -46.20 21.74
C GLU A 132 -0.03 -47.61 21.37
N GLU A 133 -1.31 -47.74 21.02
CA GLU A 133 -1.88 -49.00 20.53
C GLU A 133 -1.24 -49.44 19.20
N LEU A 134 -1.03 -48.50 18.28
CA LEU A 134 -0.42 -48.76 16.97
C LEU A 134 1.04 -49.18 17.11
N ASP A 135 1.81 -48.50 17.96
CA ASP A 135 3.19 -48.86 18.28
C ASP A 135 3.27 -50.27 18.90
N ARG A 136 2.33 -50.60 19.79
CA ARG A 136 2.23 -51.94 20.39
C ARG A 136 1.87 -53.01 19.36
N LEU A 137 0.90 -52.75 18.48
CA LEU A 137 0.51 -53.65 17.40
C LEU A 137 1.67 -53.88 16.43
N HIS A 138 2.37 -52.81 16.03
CA HIS A 138 3.54 -52.87 15.17
C HIS A 138 4.65 -53.70 15.79
N LYS A 139 4.93 -53.51 17.09
CA LYS A 139 5.91 -54.34 17.81
C LYS A 139 5.49 -55.81 17.84
N SER A 140 4.23 -56.10 18.13
CA SER A 140 3.72 -57.48 18.11
C SER A 140 3.78 -58.11 16.72
N GLN A 141 3.56 -57.32 15.67
CA GLN A 141 3.64 -57.77 14.28
C GLN A 141 5.09 -58.08 13.88
N ILE A 142 6.05 -57.27 14.33
CA ILE A 142 7.48 -57.56 14.17
C ILE A 142 7.84 -58.86 14.89
N GLU A 143 7.47 -59.01 16.15
CA GLU A 143 7.73 -60.24 16.93
C GLU A 143 7.11 -61.48 16.26
N GLN A 144 5.89 -61.38 15.72
CA GLN A 144 5.26 -62.47 14.98
C GLN A 144 5.96 -62.77 13.65
N LEU A 145 6.41 -61.74 12.93
CA LEU A 145 7.19 -61.91 11.71
C LEU A 145 8.54 -62.58 12.00
N GLU A 146 9.24 -62.20 13.06
CA GLU A 146 10.47 -62.85 13.53
C GLU A 146 10.26 -64.34 13.85
N VAL A 147 9.13 -64.68 14.48
CA VAL A 147 8.77 -66.07 14.79
C VAL A 147 8.41 -66.88 13.54
N ILE A 148 7.69 -66.29 12.58
CA ILE A 148 7.24 -66.96 11.35
C ILE A 148 8.37 -67.09 10.32
N SER A 149 9.25 -66.09 10.22
CA SER A 149 10.34 -66.07 9.23
C SER A 149 11.49 -67.01 9.59
N SER A 150 11.59 -67.46 10.86
CA SER A 150 12.79 -68.15 11.40
C SER A 150 14.10 -67.39 11.14
N LEU A 151 14.02 -66.11 10.75
CA LEU A 151 15.09 -65.20 10.39
C LEU A 151 15.00 -64.01 11.34
N SER A 152 16.09 -63.70 12.02
CA SER A 152 16.18 -62.53 12.89
C SER A 152 15.95 -61.24 12.08
N ALA A 153 15.45 -60.18 12.72
CA ALA A 153 15.24 -58.88 12.05
C ALA A 153 16.50 -58.35 11.34
N GLU A 154 17.69 -58.72 11.83
CA GLU A 154 18.96 -58.32 11.22
C GLU A 154 19.26 -59.13 9.95
N GLU A 155 18.95 -60.43 9.92
CA GLU A 155 19.08 -61.25 8.70
C GLU A 155 18.07 -60.84 7.62
N ALA A 156 16.84 -60.50 8.00
CA ALA A 156 15.83 -60.00 7.05
C ALA A 156 16.25 -58.65 6.44
N LYS A 157 16.83 -57.76 7.26
CA LYS A 157 17.38 -56.49 6.81
C LYS A 157 18.60 -56.67 5.90
N GLU A 158 19.48 -57.61 6.22
CA GLU A 158 20.65 -57.92 5.40
C GLU A 158 20.25 -58.48 4.03
N GLN A 159 19.26 -59.38 4.00
CA GLN A 159 18.69 -59.92 2.76
C GLN A 159 17.95 -58.86 1.92
N LEU A 160 17.23 -57.94 2.55
CA LEU A 160 16.59 -56.81 1.88
C LEU A 160 17.62 -55.85 1.27
N VAL A 161 18.69 -55.54 2.00
CA VAL A 161 19.79 -54.70 1.53
C VAL A 161 20.56 -55.36 0.38
N GLU A 162 20.74 -56.67 0.43
CA GLU A 162 21.39 -57.43 -0.65
C GLU A 162 20.51 -57.48 -1.91
N SER A 163 19.20 -57.66 -1.78
CA SER A 163 18.26 -57.58 -2.90
C SER A 163 18.26 -56.18 -3.54
N LEU A 164 18.20 -55.12 -2.73
CA LEU A 164 18.27 -53.73 -3.19
C LEU A 164 19.60 -53.41 -3.89
N ARG A 165 20.72 -53.94 -3.39
CA ARG A 165 22.03 -53.81 -4.06
C ARG A 165 22.05 -54.55 -5.40
N GLY A 166 21.43 -55.73 -5.48
CA GLY A 166 21.29 -56.50 -6.71
C GLY A 166 20.49 -55.76 -7.78
N GLU A 167 19.33 -55.20 -7.39
CA GLU A 167 18.50 -54.38 -8.28
C GLU A 167 19.22 -53.13 -8.75
N ALA A 168 19.83 -52.36 -7.83
CA ALA A 168 20.57 -51.15 -8.18
C ALA A 168 21.74 -51.43 -9.12
N LYS A 169 22.43 -52.57 -8.96
CA LYS A 169 23.52 -52.98 -9.85
C LYS A 169 23.00 -53.35 -11.24
N ASN A 170 21.88 -54.05 -11.34
CA ASN A 170 21.27 -54.40 -12.62
C ASN A 170 20.77 -53.15 -13.37
N GLU A 171 20.15 -52.20 -12.66
CA GLU A 171 19.69 -50.95 -13.24
C GLU A 171 20.87 -50.09 -13.70
N ALA A 172 21.94 -50.00 -12.91
CA ALA A 172 23.18 -49.33 -13.32
C ALA A 172 23.82 -49.98 -14.56
N MET A 173 23.84 -51.32 -14.66
CA MET A 173 24.34 -52.01 -15.85
C MET A 173 23.48 -51.72 -17.09
N SER A 174 22.16 -51.74 -16.94
CA SER A 174 21.22 -51.38 -18.02
C SER A 174 21.43 -49.93 -18.48
N PHE A 175 21.58 -48.99 -17.54
CA PHE A 175 21.85 -47.60 -17.86
C PHE A 175 23.16 -47.42 -18.64
N VAL A 176 24.25 -48.06 -18.19
CA VAL A 176 25.54 -48.01 -18.89
C VAL A 176 25.45 -48.60 -20.30
N GLN A 177 24.74 -49.72 -20.46
CA GLN A 177 24.59 -50.36 -21.76
C GLN A 177 23.79 -49.50 -22.74
N ASN A 178 22.68 -48.91 -22.30
CA ASN A 178 21.88 -47.99 -23.11
C ASN A 178 22.68 -46.73 -23.48
N ALA A 179 23.43 -46.16 -22.54
CA ALA A 179 24.27 -44.99 -22.80
C ALA A 179 25.37 -45.28 -23.83
N MET A 180 25.98 -46.48 -23.80
CA MET A 180 26.96 -46.87 -24.83
C MET A 180 26.32 -47.07 -26.21
N GLU A 181 25.12 -47.65 -26.27
CA GLU A 181 24.42 -47.84 -27.54
C GLU A 181 23.99 -46.51 -28.18
N GLU A 182 23.47 -45.59 -27.37
CA GLU A 182 23.15 -44.22 -27.79
C GLU A 182 24.41 -43.50 -28.30
N ALA A 183 25.51 -43.54 -27.55
CA ALA A 183 26.78 -42.93 -27.96
C ALA A 183 27.28 -43.48 -29.31
N LYS A 184 27.12 -44.80 -29.54
CA LYS A 184 27.51 -45.44 -30.81
C LYS A 184 26.64 -44.97 -31.97
N LEU A 185 25.32 -44.86 -31.77
CA LEU A 185 24.39 -44.36 -32.79
C LEU A 185 24.68 -42.89 -33.14
N THR A 186 24.91 -42.04 -32.14
CA THR A 186 25.27 -40.62 -32.35
C THR A 186 26.59 -40.50 -33.10
N ALA A 187 27.60 -41.28 -32.72
CA ALA A 187 28.90 -41.28 -33.40
C ALA A 187 28.78 -41.70 -34.87
N GLU A 188 27.95 -42.70 -35.18
CA GLU A 188 27.72 -43.13 -36.57
C GLU A 188 27.02 -42.05 -37.41
N GLN A 189 26.04 -41.36 -36.83
CA GLN A 189 25.34 -40.25 -37.51
C GLN A 189 26.27 -39.07 -37.78
N GLU A 190 27.05 -38.65 -36.79
CA GLU A 190 28.03 -37.56 -36.97
C GLU A 190 29.13 -37.94 -37.95
N ALA A 191 29.63 -39.19 -37.92
CA ALA A 191 30.60 -39.67 -38.91
C ALA A 191 30.04 -39.58 -40.35
N LYS A 192 28.81 -40.04 -40.59
CA LYS A 192 28.16 -39.94 -41.90
C LYS A 192 28.02 -38.49 -42.35
N LYS A 193 27.62 -37.59 -41.43
CA LYS A 193 27.47 -36.16 -41.70
C LYS A 193 28.80 -35.49 -42.06
N VAL A 194 29.89 -35.83 -41.38
CA VAL A 194 31.23 -35.32 -41.72
C VAL A 194 31.63 -35.79 -43.11
N VAL A 195 31.48 -37.07 -43.44
CA VAL A 195 31.81 -37.61 -44.77
C VAL A 195 31.02 -36.92 -45.87
N ILE A 196 29.70 -36.74 -45.71
CA ILE A 196 28.85 -36.06 -46.69
C ILE A 196 29.29 -34.60 -46.89
N ASN A 197 29.54 -33.87 -45.81
CA ASN A 197 30.00 -32.48 -45.89
C ASN A 197 31.36 -32.37 -46.60
N THR A 198 32.27 -33.30 -46.34
CA THR A 198 33.59 -33.34 -47.00
C THR A 198 33.43 -33.60 -48.50
N ILE A 199 32.60 -34.57 -48.89
CA ILE A 199 32.32 -34.85 -50.31
C ILE A 199 31.69 -33.63 -51.00
N GLN A 200 30.72 -32.98 -50.36
CA GLN A 200 30.05 -31.80 -50.93
C GLN A 200 30.97 -30.59 -51.10
N ARG A 201 31.96 -30.43 -50.20
CA ARG A 201 32.91 -29.31 -50.27
C ARG A 201 34.06 -29.55 -51.25
N ILE A 202 34.66 -30.73 -51.20
CA ILE A 202 35.91 -31.02 -51.94
C ILE A 202 35.61 -31.66 -53.30
N GLY A 203 34.49 -32.36 -53.44
CA GLY A 203 34.19 -33.18 -54.61
C GLY A 203 34.14 -32.41 -55.93
N THR A 204 33.70 -31.14 -55.92
CA THR A 204 33.69 -30.31 -57.13
C THR A 204 35.07 -29.73 -57.46
N GLU A 205 35.85 -29.36 -56.45
CA GLU A 205 37.20 -28.79 -56.65
C GLU A 205 38.15 -29.86 -57.19
N GLU A 206 38.19 -31.05 -56.55
CA GLU A 206 39.02 -32.18 -56.98
C GLU A 206 38.62 -32.68 -58.38
N ALA A 207 37.32 -32.68 -58.70
CA ALA A 207 36.86 -33.07 -60.04
C ALA A 207 37.36 -32.10 -61.13
N ILE A 208 37.44 -30.80 -60.84
CA ILE A 208 37.96 -29.80 -61.80
C ILE A 208 39.47 -29.99 -61.97
N ASP A 209 40.22 -30.09 -60.86
CA ASP A 209 41.68 -30.25 -60.88
C ASP A 209 42.11 -31.54 -61.61
N ASN A 210 41.36 -32.63 -61.41
CA ASN A 210 41.62 -33.89 -62.09
C ASN A 210 41.23 -33.86 -63.58
N CYS A 211 40.21 -33.09 -63.97
CA CYS A 211 39.69 -33.12 -65.35
C CYS A 211 40.32 -32.08 -66.30
N VAL A 212 40.81 -30.95 -65.79
CA VAL A 212 41.25 -29.81 -66.64
C VAL A 212 42.71 -29.46 -66.33
N SER A 213 43.54 -29.40 -67.37
CA SER A 213 44.94 -28.95 -67.26
C SER A 213 45.21 -27.83 -68.25
N VAL A 214 46.00 -26.84 -67.83
CA VAL A 214 46.41 -25.71 -68.68
C VAL A 214 47.85 -25.95 -69.11
N PHE A 215 48.08 -26.05 -70.41
CA PHE A 215 49.42 -26.18 -70.99
C PHE A 215 49.85 -24.85 -71.61
N ASN A 216 50.93 -24.27 -71.06
CA ASN A 216 51.51 -23.02 -71.55
C ASN A 216 52.46 -23.28 -72.73
N ILE A 217 52.36 -22.46 -73.77
CA ILE A 217 53.12 -22.57 -75.01
C ILE A 217 54.00 -21.33 -75.18
N GLU A 218 55.24 -21.54 -75.62
CA GLU A 218 56.25 -20.48 -75.73
C GLU A 218 56.00 -19.46 -76.87
N SER A 219 55.15 -19.78 -77.85
CA SER A 219 54.83 -18.90 -78.98
C SER A 219 53.56 -19.34 -79.72
N ASP A 220 52.78 -18.37 -80.22
CA ASP A 220 51.57 -18.58 -81.01
C ASP A 220 51.84 -19.29 -82.36
N ASP A 221 53.07 -19.22 -82.88
CA ASP A 221 53.47 -19.99 -84.07
C ASP A 221 53.41 -21.50 -83.82
N VAL A 222 53.71 -21.93 -82.59
CA VAL A 222 53.61 -23.33 -82.16
C VAL A 222 52.14 -23.71 -81.98
N LYS A 223 51.31 -22.82 -81.40
CA LYS A 223 49.85 -22.98 -81.29
C LYS A 223 49.22 -23.21 -82.67
N GLY A 224 49.58 -22.41 -83.67
CA GLY A 224 49.11 -22.57 -85.05
C GLY A 224 49.50 -23.91 -85.70
N ARG A 225 50.68 -24.46 -85.39
CA ARG A 225 51.11 -25.79 -85.86
C ARG A 225 50.39 -26.94 -85.17
N ILE A 226 50.10 -26.80 -83.88
CA ILE A 226 49.33 -27.80 -83.12
C ILE A 226 47.90 -27.87 -83.66
N ILE A 227 47.26 -26.72 -83.99
CA ILE A 227 45.93 -26.68 -84.61
C ILE A 227 45.96 -27.29 -86.02
N GLY A 228 46.91 -26.85 -86.85
CA GLY A 228 47.00 -27.24 -88.25
C GLY A 228 45.90 -26.62 -89.13
N ARG A 229 46.05 -26.72 -90.46
CA ARG A 229 45.06 -26.16 -91.40
C ARG A 229 43.70 -26.83 -91.18
N GLU A 230 42.67 -26.02 -90.90
CA GLU A 230 41.29 -26.46 -90.58
C GLU A 230 41.16 -27.32 -89.31
N GLY A 231 42.11 -27.23 -88.37
CA GLY A 231 42.07 -28.03 -87.14
C GLY A 231 42.42 -29.51 -87.34
N ARG A 232 43.07 -29.85 -88.47
CA ARG A 232 43.37 -31.25 -88.81
C ARG A 232 44.33 -31.92 -87.81
N ASN A 233 45.28 -31.17 -87.26
CA ASN A 233 46.25 -31.71 -86.30
C ASN A 233 45.60 -31.91 -84.92
N ILE A 234 44.83 -30.94 -84.40
CA ILE A 234 44.12 -31.14 -83.12
C ILE A 234 43.21 -32.35 -83.18
N ARG A 235 42.40 -32.53 -84.22
CA ARG A 235 41.49 -33.69 -84.33
C ARG A 235 42.24 -35.01 -84.40
N ALA A 236 43.44 -35.04 -85.00
CA ALA A 236 44.26 -36.23 -85.04
C ALA A 236 44.83 -36.57 -83.65
N ILE A 237 45.26 -35.56 -82.89
CA ILE A 237 45.76 -35.71 -81.51
C ILE A 237 44.61 -36.13 -80.58
N GLU A 238 43.45 -35.47 -80.66
CA GLU A 238 42.24 -35.80 -79.90
C GLU A 238 41.78 -37.23 -80.19
N ALA A 239 41.79 -37.66 -81.46
CA ALA A 239 41.43 -39.02 -81.82
C ALA A 239 42.45 -40.08 -81.36
N ALA A 240 43.74 -39.74 -81.29
CA ALA A 240 44.80 -40.65 -80.87
C ALA A 240 44.88 -40.81 -79.35
N THR A 241 44.68 -39.71 -78.61
CA THR A 241 44.84 -39.65 -77.14
C THR A 241 43.51 -39.79 -76.39
N GLY A 242 42.39 -39.42 -77.03
CA GLY A 242 41.08 -39.34 -76.40
C GLY A 242 40.93 -38.17 -75.44
N VAL A 243 41.82 -37.17 -75.52
CA VAL A 243 41.78 -35.92 -74.74
C VAL A 243 41.18 -34.83 -75.62
N GLU A 244 40.26 -34.01 -75.09
CA GLU A 244 39.68 -32.88 -75.79
C GLU A 244 40.57 -31.65 -75.60
N ILE A 245 40.97 -31.02 -76.71
CA ILE A 245 41.92 -29.90 -76.70
C ILE A 245 41.15 -28.62 -77.00
N ILE A 246 40.89 -27.83 -75.98
CA ILE A 246 40.15 -26.58 -76.08
C ILE A 246 41.14 -25.44 -76.33
N VAL A 247 40.95 -24.76 -77.46
CA VAL A 247 41.74 -23.61 -77.85
C VAL A 247 40.87 -22.37 -77.71
N ASP A 248 41.24 -21.49 -76.78
CA ASP A 248 40.56 -20.21 -76.54
C ASP A 248 41.39 -19.02 -77.05
N ASP A 249 40.80 -17.82 -77.03
CA ASP A 249 41.37 -16.53 -77.44
C ASP A 249 42.52 -16.05 -76.52
N THR A 250 42.84 -16.81 -75.46
CA THR A 250 43.98 -16.54 -74.57
C THR A 250 45.31 -16.82 -75.31
N PRO A 251 46.22 -15.83 -75.44
CA PRO A 251 47.53 -16.05 -76.05
C PRO A 251 48.36 -17.01 -75.20
N GLU A 252 49.25 -17.78 -75.83
CA GLU A 252 50.28 -18.60 -75.14
C GLU A 252 49.76 -19.77 -74.26
N ALA A 253 48.49 -20.21 -74.37
CA ALA A 253 47.99 -21.40 -73.65
C ALA A 253 46.95 -22.23 -74.42
N ILE A 254 46.91 -23.53 -74.13
CA ILE A 254 45.88 -24.49 -74.56
C ILE A 254 45.36 -25.25 -73.34
N ILE A 255 44.07 -25.56 -73.32
CA ILE A 255 43.42 -26.27 -72.22
C ILE A 255 43.17 -27.72 -72.65
N LEU A 256 43.64 -28.67 -71.86
CA LEU A 256 43.41 -30.10 -72.02
C LEU A 256 42.29 -30.53 -71.08
N SER A 257 41.23 -31.11 -71.64
CA SER A 257 40.07 -31.61 -70.91
C SER A 257 39.97 -33.13 -71.09
N CYS A 258 40.08 -33.90 -70.00
CA CYS A 258 39.86 -35.35 -70.00
C CYS A 258 39.47 -35.84 -68.61
N PHE A 259 38.54 -36.80 -68.54
CA PHE A 259 38.11 -37.41 -67.27
C PHE A 259 39.19 -38.33 -66.63
N ASP A 260 40.14 -38.81 -67.42
CA ASP A 260 41.23 -39.70 -67.00
C ASP A 260 42.55 -38.91 -66.95
N SER A 261 43.06 -38.67 -65.74
CA SER A 261 44.28 -37.89 -65.51
C SER A 261 45.52 -38.55 -66.11
N VAL A 262 45.55 -39.87 -66.25
CA VAL A 262 46.68 -40.57 -66.86
C VAL A 262 46.72 -40.31 -68.36
N ARG A 263 45.57 -40.31 -69.03
CA ARG A 263 45.49 -40.00 -70.47
C ARG A 263 45.79 -38.54 -70.75
N ARG A 264 45.34 -37.64 -69.87
CA ARG A 264 45.63 -36.21 -69.94
C ARG A 264 47.12 -35.90 -69.88
N GLU A 265 47.87 -36.58 -69.00
CA GLU A 265 49.31 -36.35 -68.83
C GLU A 265 50.17 -36.95 -69.97
N VAL A 266 49.62 -37.92 -70.71
CA VAL A 266 50.27 -38.56 -71.86
C VAL A 266 50.09 -37.75 -73.16
N ALA A 267 49.01 -36.98 -73.25
CA ALA A 267 48.67 -36.13 -74.41
C ALA A 267 49.45 -34.82 -74.43
#